data_AF-A0AAP0X5W4-F1
#
_entry.id   AF-A0AAP0X5W4-F1
#
_cell.length_a   1.000
_cell.length_b   1.000
_cell.length_c   1.000
_cell.angle_alpha   90.00
_cell.angle_beta   90.00
_cell.angle_gamma   90.00
#
_symmetry.space_group_name_H-M   'P 1'
#
loop_
_entity.id
_entity.type
_entity.pdbx_description
1 polymer ?
#
loop_
_entity_poly.entity_id
_entity_poly.type
_entity_poly.pdbx_seq_one_letter_code
_entity_poly.pdbx_strand_id
1 'polypeptide(L)'
;MITEEALPTYQTMLNTLDGVRDETGASLTSWAVWTRAWTAEENRHGDLLNKYLYLSGRVDMKQIEKTIQYLIGSGMDPRTENNPYLGFIYTSFQERATFISHGNTARLAKEHGDLKLAQVCGIIAADEKRHETAYTKIVEKLFEIDPNDTVLALADMMRKKIAMPAHLMYDGQDDNLFEHFSAVAQRLGVYTAKDYADILEFLVGRWNIEKMTGLSGEGCKAQDYVCGLAPRIRRLEERAQSRTKQASSTVPFSWIFGREMKV
;
A
#
# COMPACT_ATOMS: atom_id res chain seq x y z
N MET A 1 0.33 10.64 -4.11
CA MET A 1 1.35 11.72 -4.26
C MET A 1 2.20 11.84 -3.01
N ILE A 2 1.69 12.33 -1.87
CA ILE A 2 2.50 12.43 -0.62
C ILE A 2 3.15 11.07 -0.26
N THR A 3 2.39 9.98 -0.37
CA THR A 3 2.92 8.62 -0.20
C THR A 3 4.04 8.32 -1.19
N GLU A 4 3.91 8.64 -2.48
CA GLU A 4 4.98 8.40 -3.47
C GLU A 4 6.25 9.19 -3.17
N GLU A 5 6.11 10.42 -2.68
CA GLU A 5 7.25 11.29 -2.37
C GLU A 5 8.05 10.81 -1.15
N ALA A 6 7.50 9.91 -0.34
CA ALA A 6 8.22 9.26 0.75
C ALA A 6 9.07 8.04 0.30
N LEU A 7 9.34 7.93 -1.01
CA LEU A 7 10.16 6.89 -1.63
C LEU A 7 11.49 6.57 -0.92
N PRO A 8 12.27 7.53 -0.37
CA PRO A 8 13.48 7.21 0.38
C PRO A 8 13.24 6.21 1.53
N THR A 9 12.08 6.30 2.20
CA THR A 9 11.68 5.38 3.26
C THR A 9 11.46 3.97 2.72
N TYR A 10 10.91 3.82 1.51
CA TYR A 10 10.58 2.52 0.94
C TYR A 10 11.81 1.79 0.41
N GLN A 11 12.73 2.51 -0.24
CA GLN A 11 14.02 1.95 -0.59
C GLN A 11 14.81 1.54 0.67
N THR A 12 14.76 2.37 1.72
CA THR A 12 15.36 2.04 3.01
C THR A 12 14.78 0.77 3.59
N MET A 13 13.44 0.62 3.58
CA MET A 13 12.75 -0.60 4.03
C MET A 13 13.27 -1.84 3.30
N LEU A 14 13.34 -1.83 1.97
CA LEU A 14 13.90 -2.95 1.19
C LEU A 14 15.37 -3.24 1.56
N ASN A 15 16.16 -2.19 1.80
CA ASN A 15 17.55 -2.31 2.25
C ASN A 15 17.72 -2.64 3.74
N THR A 16 16.62 -2.80 4.50
CA THR A 16 16.67 -3.41 5.84
C THR A 16 16.53 -4.92 5.80
N LEU A 17 16.05 -5.50 4.68
CA LEU A 17 15.72 -6.92 4.60
C LEU A 17 16.98 -7.79 4.45
N ASP A 18 17.13 -8.74 5.36
CA ASP A 18 18.23 -9.68 5.37
C ASP A 18 18.26 -10.54 4.09
N GLY A 19 19.46 -10.82 3.60
CA GLY A 19 19.69 -11.61 2.39
C GLY A 19 19.45 -10.88 1.07
N VAL A 20 18.76 -9.73 1.07
CA VAL A 20 18.39 -9.01 -0.16
C VAL A 20 18.84 -7.55 -0.21
N ARG A 21 19.22 -6.95 0.91
CA ARG A 21 19.68 -5.55 0.98
C ARG A 21 20.90 -5.25 0.11
N ASP A 22 21.00 -4.00 -0.33
CA ASP A 22 22.20 -3.49 -1.01
C ASP A 22 23.28 -3.09 0.00
N GLU A 23 24.34 -3.90 0.11
CA GLU A 23 25.45 -3.68 1.04
C GLU A 23 26.35 -2.47 0.70
N THR A 24 26.27 -1.94 -0.52
CA THR A 24 27.24 -0.92 -0.98
C THR A 24 26.61 0.29 -1.65
N GLY A 25 25.31 0.25 -1.92
CA GLY A 25 24.61 1.21 -2.78
C GLY A 25 24.82 0.98 -4.28
N ALA A 26 25.66 0.01 -4.65
CA ALA A 26 25.93 -0.39 -6.04
C ALA A 26 26.19 -1.90 -6.15
N SER A 27 25.70 -2.71 -5.21
CA SER A 27 25.92 -4.16 -5.22
C SER A 27 25.37 -4.77 -6.52
N LEU A 28 26.10 -5.74 -7.07
CA LEU A 28 25.74 -6.43 -8.31
C LEU A 28 24.78 -7.61 -8.10
N THR A 29 24.36 -7.87 -6.85
CA THR A 29 23.35 -8.91 -6.59
C THR A 29 22.04 -8.55 -7.30
N SER A 30 21.33 -9.56 -7.81
CA SER A 30 20.05 -9.34 -8.50
C SER A 30 19.03 -8.62 -7.61
N TRP A 31 19.06 -8.89 -6.30
CA TRP A 31 18.23 -8.19 -5.32
C TRP A 31 18.52 -6.70 -5.23
N ALA A 32 19.80 -6.31 -5.14
CA ALA A 32 20.18 -4.91 -5.10
C ALA A 32 19.89 -4.19 -6.43
N VAL A 33 20.11 -4.87 -7.56
CA VAL A 33 19.72 -4.37 -8.89
C VAL A 33 18.22 -4.13 -8.97
N TRP A 34 17.39 -5.08 -8.49
CA TRP A 34 15.93 -4.90 -8.42
C TRP A 34 15.56 -3.71 -7.55
N THR A 35 16.06 -3.64 -6.30
CA THR A 35 15.75 -2.54 -5.38
C THR A 35 16.07 -1.17 -6.01
N ARG A 36 17.24 -1.00 -6.63
CA ARG A 36 17.60 0.26 -7.28
C ARG A 36 16.75 0.55 -8.52
N ALA A 37 16.47 -0.45 -9.35
CA ALA A 37 15.68 -0.28 -10.56
C ALA A 37 14.19 0.02 -10.25
N TRP A 38 13.61 -0.70 -9.29
CA TRP A 38 12.28 -0.44 -8.76
C TRP A 38 12.19 0.99 -8.22
N THR A 39 13.11 1.42 -7.35
CA THR A 39 13.14 2.81 -6.86
C THR A 39 13.26 3.83 -7.99
N ALA A 40 14.04 3.55 -9.04
CA ALA A 40 14.14 4.45 -10.19
C ALA A 40 12.83 4.55 -10.98
N GLU A 41 12.04 3.46 -11.06
CA GLU A 41 10.71 3.49 -11.65
C GLU A 41 9.73 4.30 -10.78
N GLU A 42 9.67 4.01 -9.48
CA GLU A 42 8.82 4.68 -8.47
C GLU A 42 9.01 6.19 -8.41
N ASN A 43 10.26 6.66 -8.54
CA ASN A 43 10.57 8.08 -8.46
C ASN A 43 9.71 8.92 -9.44
N ARG A 44 9.42 8.35 -10.61
CA ARG A 44 8.62 9.03 -11.65
C ARG A 44 7.17 9.26 -11.22
N HIS A 45 6.63 8.45 -10.30
CA HIS A 45 5.24 8.56 -9.87
C HIS A 45 5.02 9.82 -9.02
N GLY A 46 5.86 10.03 -8.00
CA GLY A 46 5.87 11.24 -7.18
C GLY A 46 6.10 12.48 -8.05
N ASP A 47 7.14 12.44 -8.89
CA ASP A 47 7.50 13.52 -9.81
C ASP A 47 6.34 13.99 -10.70
N LEU A 48 5.62 13.04 -11.30
CA LEU A 48 4.52 13.32 -12.22
C LEU A 48 3.30 13.88 -11.49
N LEU A 49 2.93 13.28 -10.36
CA LEU A 49 1.79 13.72 -9.55
C LEU A 49 2.05 15.08 -8.90
N ASN A 50 3.28 15.34 -8.45
CA ASN A 50 3.69 16.62 -7.89
C ASN A 50 3.51 17.75 -8.89
N LYS A 51 4.12 17.60 -10.07
CA LYS A 51 4.02 18.61 -11.14
C LYS A 51 2.58 18.81 -11.62
N TYR A 52 1.77 17.73 -11.69
CA TYR A 52 0.35 17.85 -11.99
C TYR A 52 -0.40 18.67 -10.93
N LEU A 53 -0.23 18.35 -9.64
CA LEU A 53 -0.91 19.06 -8.55
C LEU A 53 -0.46 20.52 -8.45
N TYR A 54 0.83 20.79 -8.60
CA TYR A 54 1.37 22.15 -8.66
C TYR A 54 0.71 22.99 -9.77
N LEU A 55 0.68 22.46 -11.00
CA LEU A 55 0.10 23.16 -12.16
C LEU A 55 -1.42 23.29 -12.08
N SER A 56 -2.10 22.42 -11.33
CA SER A 56 -3.56 22.46 -11.18
C SER A 56 -4.05 23.75 -10.49
N GLY A 57 -3.24 24.34 -9.60
CA GLY A 57 -3.65 25.46 -8.76
C GLY A 57 -4.81 25.14 -7.79
N ARG A 58 -5.11 23.86 -7.58
CA ARG A 58 -6.26 23.42 -6.74
C ARG A 58 -5.89 23.15 -5.29
N VAL A 59 -4.61 22.96 -4.99
CA VAL A 59 -4.09 22.54 -3.69
C VAL A 59 -3.05 23.52 -3.16
N ASP A 60 -2.85 23.52 -1.84
CA ASP A 60 -1.80 24.26 -1.16
C ASP A 60 -0.50 23.43 -1.16
N MET A 61 0.38 23.71 -2.12
CA MET A 61 1.65 22.97 -2.26
C MET A 61 2.57 23.16 -1.05
N LYS A 62 2.54 24.31 -0.37
CA LYS A 62 3.36 24.52 0.84
C LYS A 62 2.95 23.56 1.95
N GLN A 63 1.65 23.36 2.14
CA GLN A 63 1.14 22.43 3.14
C GLN A 63 1.43 20.97 2.76
N ILE A 64 1.33 20.62 1.49
CA ILE A 64 1.71 19.29 0.99
C ILE A 64 3.20 19.01 1.20
N GLU A 65 4.08 19.95 0.82
CA GLU A 65 5.53 19.84 1.00
C GLU A 65 5.93 19.68 2.46
N LYS A 66 5.28 20.44 3.36
CA LYS A 66 5.44 20.29 4.81
C LYS A 66 5.00 18.89 5.29
N THR A 67 3.90 18.35 4.77
CA THR A 67 3.48 16.98 5.09
C THR A 67 4.48 15.95 4.59
N ILE A 68 5.03 16.09 3.39
CA ILE A 68 6.07 15.20 2.85
C ILE A 68 7.31 15.24 3.75
N GLN A 69 7.74 16.44 4.16
CA GLN A 69 8.89 16.61 5.05
C GLN A 69 8.67 15.89 6.39
N TYR A 70 7.49 16.03 7.00
CA TYR A 70 7.16 15.27 8.21
C TYR A 70 7.13 13.78 7.97
N LEU A 71 6.51 13.31 6.89
CA LEU A 71 6.36 11.89 6.61
C LEU A 71 7.73 11.20 6.40
N ILE A 72 8.63 11.82 5.63
CA ILE A 72 10.00 11.32 5.45
C ILE A 72 10.75 11.34 6.79
N GLY A 73 10.63 12.42 7.56
CA GLY A 73 11.29 12.53 8.87
C GLY A 73 10.78 11.53 9.91
N SER A 74 9.49 11.18 9.85
CA SER A 74 8.87 10.16 10.70
C SER A 74 9.24 8.73 10.27
N GLY A 75 9.51 8.52 8.98
CA GLY A 75 9.68 7.20 8.40
C GLY A 75 8.42 6.35 8.51
N MET A 76 8.60 5.04 8.58
CA MET A 76 7.52 4.06 8.71
C MET A 76 8.08 2.79 9.37
N ASP A 77 7.28 2.16 10.25
CA ASP A 77 7.52 0.79 10.69
C ASP A 77 6.51 -0.17 10.04
N PRO A 78 6.92 -0.96 9.02
CA PRO A 78 6.06 -1.98 8.41
C PRO A 78 5.92 -3.26 9.26
N ARG A 79 6.68 -3.37 10.37
CA ARG A 79 6.77 -4.55 11.25
C ARG A 79 7.17 -5.83 10.51
N THR A 80 8.07 -5.66 9.54
CA THR A 80 8.66 -6.74 8.72
C THR A 80 9.95 -7.31 9.31
N GLU A 81 10.47 -6.74 10.40
CA GLU A 81 11.51 -7.37 11.25
C GLU A 81 12.78 -7.78 10.48
N ASN A 82 13.20 -6.98 9.49
CA ASN A 82 14.31 -7.30 8.58
C ASN A 82 14.11 -8.61 7.79
N ASN A 83 12.93 -9.24 7.88
CA ASN A 83 12.67 -10.56 7.33
C ASN A 83 12.15 -10.46 5.89
N PRO A 84 12.83 -11.02 4.88
CA PRO A 84 12.40 -10.94 3.49
C PRO A 84 11.06 -11.64 3.22
N TYR A 85 10.66 -12.65 4.00
CA TYR A 85 9.34 -13.28 3.87
C TYR A 85 8.23 -12.27 4.21
N LEU A 86 8.34 -11.64 5.39
CA LEU A 86 7.41 -10.59 5.82
C LEU A 86 7.43 -9.40 4.86
N GLY A 87 8.64 -8.98 4.43
CA GLY A 87 8.87 -7.89 3.50
C GLY A 87 8.20 -8.10 2.14
N PHE A 88 8.41 -9.24 1.49
CA PHE A 88 7.85 -9.49 0.15
C PHE A 88 6.35 -9.81 0.16
N ILE A 89 5.81 -10.31 1.29
CA ILE A 89 4.37 -10.39 1.50
C ILE A 89 3.78 -8.97 1.64
N TYR A 90 4.43 -8.12 2.42
CA TYR A 90 4.04 -6.72 2.59
C TYR A 90 4.03 -5.97 1.25
N THR A 91 5.11 -6.05 0.46
CA THR A 91 5.17 -5.36 -0.84
C THR A 91 4.18 -5.92 -1.84
N SER A 92 3.99 -7.25 -1.92
CA SER A 92 2.96 -7.86 -2.78
C SER A 92 1.56 -7.32 -2.49
N PHE A 93 1.26 -7.07 -1.20
CA PHE A 93 -0.02 -6.49 -0.80
C PHE A 93 -0.10 -5.00 -1.17
N GLN A 94 0.94 -4.22 -0.84
CA GLN A 94 0.96 -2.77 -1.06
C GLN A 94 0.91 -2.39 -2.53
N GLU A 95 1.67 -3.05 -3.40
CA GLU A 95 1.66 -2.79 -4.84
C GLU A 95 0.28 -3.03 -5.45
N ARG A 96 -0.44 -4.04 -4.94
CA ARG A 96 -1.82 -4.26 -5.38
C ARG A 96 -2.77 -3.17 -4.84
N ALA A 97 -2.53 -2.68 -3.63
CA ALA A 97 -3.31 -1.59 -3.05
C ALA A 97 -3.12 -0.27 -3.82
N THR A 98 -1.88 0.06 -4.21
CA THR A 98 -1.59 1.24 -5.04
C THR A 98 -2.13 1.06 -6.46
N PHE A 99 -2.00 -0.12 -7.07
CA PHE A 99 -2.64 -0.46 -8.35
C PHE A 99 -4.14 -0.16 -8.35
N ILE A 100 -4.87 -0.63 -7.33
CA ILE A 100 -6.31 -0.40 -7.17
C ILE A 100 -6.59 1.11 -6.98
N SER A 101 -5.85 1.76 -6.09
CA SER A 101 -6.05 3.17 -5.77
C SER A 101 -5.84 4.09 -6.98
N HIS A 102 -4.74 3.89 -7.71
CA HIS A 102 -4.44 4.64 -8.94
C HIS A 102 -5.43 4.33 -10.04
N GLY A 103 -5.81 3.06 -10.23
CA GLY A 103 -6.82 2.64 -11.21
C GLY A 103 -8.20 3.26 -10.95
N ASN A 104 -8.65 3.27 -9.70
CA ASN A 104 -9.91 3.91 -9.31
C ASN A 104 -9.85 5.43 -9.50
N THR A 105 -8.73 6.06 -9.14
CA THR A 105 -8.52 7.50 -9.35
C THR A 105 -8.52 7.86 -10.84
N ALA A 106 -7.91 7.02 -11.69
CA ALA A 106 -7.94 7.19 -13.14
C ALA A 106 -9.36 7.16 -13.70
N ARG A 107 -10.19 6.23 -13.21
CA ARG A 107 -11.61 6.14 -13.59
C ARG A 107 -12.39 7.37 -13.13
N LEU A 108 -12.21 7.82 -11.89
CA LEU A 108 -12.84 9.04 -11.38
C LEU A 108 -12.42 10.28 -12.19
N ALA A 109 -11.13 10.41 -12.52
CA ALA A 109 -10.64 11.51 -13.35
C ALA A 109 -11.32 11.54 -14.73
N LYS A 110 -11.48 10.36 -15.36
CA LYS A 110 -12.19 10.21 -16.63
C LYS A 110 -13.68 10.56 -16.49
N GLU A 111 -14.34 10.13 -15.43
CA GLU A 111 -15.74 10.46 -15.14
C GLU A 111 -15.95 11.98 -14.97
N HIS A 112 -14.96 12.69 -14.43
CA HIS A 112 -14.97 14.16 -14.30
C HIS A 112 -14.44 14.90 -15.54
N GLY A 113 -14.18 14.19 -16.65
CA GLY A 113 -13.78 14.77 -17.93
C GLY A 113 -12.29 15.06 -18.08
N ASP A 114 -11.44 14.77 -17.08
CA ASP A 114 -9.99 14.93 -17.20
C ASP A 114 -9.32 13.65 -17.71
N LEU A 115 -9.28 13.53 -19.05
CA LEU A 115 -8.65 12.40 -19.72
C LEU A 115 -7.13 12.36 -19.52
N LYS A 116 -6.48 13.50 -19.22
CA LYS A 116 -5.03 13.55 -19.03
C LYS A 116 -4.63 13.10 -17.64
N LEU A 117 -5.37 13.50 -16.61
CA LEU A 117 -5.20 12.91 -15.28
C LEU A 117 -5.52 11.41 -15.27
N ALA A 118 -6.55 10.98 -16.01
CA ALA A 118 -6.83 9.56 -16.16
C ALA A 118 -5.65 8.79 -16.78
N GLN A 119 -4.97 9.36 -17.78
CA GLN A 119 -3.75 8.79 -18.36
C GLN A 119 -2.59 8.76 -17.34
N VAL A 120 -2.38 9.85 -16.59
CA VAL A 120 -1.35 9.93 -15.53
C VAL A 120 -1.52 8.81 -14.51
N CYS A 121 -2.70 8.69 -13.91
CA CYS A 121 -2.99 7.65 -12.91
C CYS A 121 -2.94 6.25 -13.52
N GLY A 122 -3.39 6.08 -14.77
CA GLY A 122 -3.37 4.78 -15.46
C GLY A 122 -1.96 4.28 -15.79
N ILE A 123 -1.03 5.17 -16.13
CA ILE A 123 0.37 4.80 -16.38
C ILE A 123 1.06 4.38 -15.08
N ILE A 124 0.82 5.10 -13.99
CA ILE A 124 1.32 4.73 -12.66
C ILE A 124 0.77 3.35 -12.28
N ALA A 125 -0.55 3.14 -12.35
CA ALA A 125 -1.17 1.84 -12.08
C ALA A 125 -0.56 0.69 -12.92
N ALA A 126 -0.17 0.96 -14.17
CA ALA A 126 0.47 -0.05 -15.02
C ALA A 126 1.88 -0.45 -14.52
N ASP A 127 2.61 0.46 -13.86
CA ASP A 127 3.87 0.17 -13.20
C ASP A 127 3.63 -0.71 -11.97
N GLU A 128 2.71 -0.31 -11.08
CA GLU A 128 2.34 -1.07 -9.87
C GLU A 128 1.97 -2.51 -10.20
N LYS A 129 1.26 -2.73 -11.32
CA LYS A 129 0.85 -4.07 -11.72
C LYS A 129 2.04 -4.98 -12.05
N ARG A 130 3.11 -4.42 -12.62
CA ARG A 130 4.33 -5.16 -12.92
C ARG A 130 5.11 -5.44 -11.64
N HIS A 131 5.17 -4.49 -10.71
CA HIS A 131 5.82 -4.68 -9.41
C HIS A 131 5.08 -5.71 -8.55
N GLU A 132 3.74 -5.64 -8.47
CA GLU A 132 2.89 -6.67 -7.86
C GLU A 132 3.22 -8.06 -8.44
N THR A 133 3.33 -8.15 -9.77
CA THR A 133 3.64 -9.42 -10.45
C THR A 133 5.04 -9.94 -10.07
N ALA A 134 6.03 -9.05 -9.93
CA ALA A 134 7.38 -9.44 -9.53
C ALA A 134 7.41 -9.93 -8.07
N TYR A 135 6.85 -9.18 -7.13
CA TYR A 135 6.83 -9.57 -5.71
C TYR A 135 6.01 -10.83 -5.45
N THR A 136 4.85 -10.97 -6.11
CA THR A 136 4.03 -12.19 -5.95
C THR A 136 4.75 -13.43 -6.48
N LYS A 137 5.60 -13.32 -7.50
CA LYS A 137 6.46 -14.42 -7.98
C LYS A 137 7.58 -14.78 -6.99
N ILE A 138 8.14 -13.79 -6.29
CA ILE A 138 9.13 -14.05 -5.23
C ILE A 138 8.49 -14.89 -4.12
N VAL A 139 7.32 -14.47 -3.64
CA VAL A 139 6.61 -15.20 -2.57
C VAL A 139 6.11 -16.56 -3.05
N GLU A 140 5.66 -16.68 -4.32
CA GLU A 140 5.35 -17.98 -4.93
C GLU A 140 6.55 -18.91 -4.88
N LYS A 141 7.75 -18.42 -5.18
CA LYS A 141 8.96 -19.24 -5.07
C LYS A 141 9.29 -19.61 -3.63
N LEU A 142 9.10 -18.70 -2.67
CA LEU A 142 9.26 -19.01 -1.24
C LEU A 142 8.31 -20.13 -0.80
N PHE A 143 7.07 -20.12 -1.28
CA PHE A 143 6.11 -21.20 -1.04
C PHE A 143 6.51 -22.56 -1.64
N GLU A 144 7.25 -22.57 -2.76
CA GLU A 144 7.77 -23.83 -3.33
C GLU A 144 8.91 -24.43 -2.50
N ILE A 145 9.78 -23.58 -1.94
CA ILE A 145 11.02 -24.03 -1.26
C ILE A 145 10.84 -24.17 0.25
N ASP A 146 9.95 -23.39 0.85
CA ASP A 146 9.76 -23.27 2.28
C ASP A 146 8.29 -22.93 2.63
N PRO A 147 7.36 -23.86 2.37
CA PRO A 147 5.93 -23.60 2.52
C PRO A 147 5.51 -23.32 3.98
N ASN A 148 6.22 -23.89 4.96
CA ASN A 148 5.88 -23.74 6.37
C ASN A 148 6.15 -22.33 6.88
N ASP A 149 7.38 -21.84 6.72
CA ASP A 149 7.72 -20.52 7.25
C ASP A 149 7.05 -19.41 6.42
N THR A 150 6.84 -19.64 5.12
CA THR A 150 6.11 -18.70 4.27
C THR A 150 4.64 -18.54 4.68
N VAL A 151 3.93 -19.63 5.00
CA VAL A 151 2.53 -19.51 5.46
C VAL A 151 2.44 -18.89 6.86
N LEU A 152 3.42 -19.17 7.73
CA LEU A 152 3.51 -18.55 9.05
C LEU A 152 3.76 -17.04 8.93
N ALA A 153 4.66 -16.62 8.06
CA ALA A 153 4.93 -15.21 7.75
C ALA A 153 3.69 -14.49 7.19
N LEU A 154 2.93 -15.14 6.29
CA LEU A 154 1.68 -14.58 5.78
C LEU A 154 0.64 -14.39 6.88
N ALA A 155 0.44 -15.42 7.72
CA ALA A 155 -0.46 -15.33 8.85
C ALA A 155 -0.04 -14.25 9.85
N ASP A 156 1.27 -14.11 10.10
CA ASP A 156 1.81 -13.07 10.98
C ASP A 156 1.54 -11.66 10.47
N MET A 157 1.87 -11.37 9.20
CA MET A 157 1.56 -10.08 8.57
C MET A 157 0.05 -9.77 8.63
N MET A 158 -0.80 -10.78 8.43
CA MET A 158 -2.25 -10.61 8.53
C MET A 158 -2.73 -10.35 9.97
N ARG A 159 -2.11 -10.96 10.99
CA ARG A 159 -2.42 -10.67 12.41
C ARG A 159 -1.99 -9.26 12.79
N LYS A 160 -0.80 -8.84 12.34
CA LYS A 160 -0.29 -7.47 12.52
C LYS A 160 -1.19 -6.46 11.83
N LYS A 161 -1.89 -6.86 10.75
CA LYS A 161 -2.53 -6.00 9.74
C LYS A 161 -1.48 -5.27 8.92
N ILE A 162 -1.69 -5.25 7.60
CA ILE A 162 -0.82 -4.52 6.68
C ILE A 162 -1.01 -3.02 6.93
N ALA A 163 -0.03 -2.40 7.59
CA ALA A 163 -0.03 -0.97 7.86
C ALA A 163 0.22 -0.20 6.55
N MET A 164 -0.53 0.87 6.30
CA MET A 164 -0.27 1.73 5.13
C MET A 164 1.05 2.47 5.33
N PRO A 165 1.87 2.66 4.28
CA PRO A 165 3.19 3.27 4.41
C PRO A 165 3.13 4.69 4.98
N ALA A 166 2.10 5.45 4.61
CA ALA A 166 1.92 6.81 5.08
C ALA A 166 1.02 6.93 6.34
N HIS A 167 0.94 5.91 7.18
CA HIS A 167 0.07 5.94 8.37
C HIS A 167 0.46 6.99 9.42
N LEU A 168 1.71 7.49 9.39
CA LEU A 168 2.22 8.57 10.24
C LEU A 168 2.14 9.96 9.58
N MET A 169 1.24 10.13 8.60
CA MET A 169 1.07 11.38 7.87
C MET A 169 0.60 12.50 8.79
N TYR A 170 1.28 13.65 8.73
CA TYR A 170 1.02 14.82 9.58
C TYR A 170 1.32 16.12 8.83
N ASP A 171 0.46 17.14 8.93
CA ASP A 171 0.61 18.44 8.24
C ASP A 171 1.03 19.60 9.17
N GLY A 172 1.30 19.29 10.44
CA GLY A 172 1.60 20.30 11.46
C GLY A 172 0.38 20.85 12.19
N GLN A 173 -0.81 20.30 11.98
CA GLN A 173 -2.03 20.73 12.67
C GLN A 173 -3.03 19.60 12.96
N ASP A 174 -3.13 18.57 12.11
CA ASP A 174 -4.09 17.48 12.29
C ASP A 174 -3.39 16.17 12.68
N ASP A 175 -3.51 15.80 13.95
CA ASP A 175 -2.93 14.57 14.50
C ASP A 175 -3.58 13.28 13.94
N ASN A 176 -4.77 13.38 13.33
CA ASN A 176 -5.51 12.25 12.76
C ASN A 176 -5.59 12.31 11.23
N LEU A 177 -4.67 13.05 10.60
CA LEU A 177 -4.71 13.34 9.16
C LEU A 177 -4.81 12.08 8.29
N PHE A 178 -4.10 11.01 8.64
CA PHE A 178 -4.18 9.74 7.92
C PHE A 178 -5.58 9.09 8.00
N GLU A 179 -6.23 9.16 9.18
CA GLU A 179 -7.59 8.61 9.36
C GLU A 179 -8.61 9.43 8.57
N HIS A 180 -8.53 10.76 8.62
CA HIS A 180 -9.38 11.65 7.85
C HIS A 180 -9.19 11.45 6.33
N PHE A 181 -7.94 11.36 5.86
CA PHE A 181 -7.62 11.04 4.47
C PHE A 181 -8.22 9.69 4.04
N SER A 182 -8.02 8.66 4.87
CA SER A 182 -8.53 7.30 4.61
C SER A 182 -10.05 7.26 4.55
N ALA A 183 -10.74 8.03 5.40
CA ALA A 183 -12.20 8.15 5.37
C ALA A 183 -12.71 8.77 4.07
N VAL A 184 -12.04 9.82 3.55
CA VAL A 184 -12.35 10.40 2.24
C VAL A 184 -12.13 9.38 1.12
N ALA A 185 -11.00 8.67 1.12
CA ALA A 185 -10.67 7.66 0.12
C ALA A 185 -11.68 6.49 0.11
N GLN A 186 -12.06 5.99 1.29
CA GLN A 186 -13.09 4.97 1.46
C GLN A 186 -14.43 5.44 0.89
N ARG A 187 -14.86 6.65 1.26
CA ARG A 187 -16.16 7.20 0.82
C ARG A 187 -16.22 7.44 -0.68
N LEU A 188 -15.11 7.86 -1.30
CA LEU A 188 -15.02 8.05 -2.75
C LEU A 188 -14.83 6.73 -3.50
N GLY A 189 -14.63 5.60 -2.80
CA GLY A 189 -14.37 4.31 -3.41
C GLY A 189 -13.03 4.23 -4.13
N VAL A 190 -12.04 5.03 -3.70
CA VAL A 190 -10.67 4.96 -4.23
C VAL A 190 -9.95 3.74 -3.69
N TYR A 191 -10.00 3.56 -2.36
CA TYR A 191 -9.51 2.38 -1.67
C TYR A 191 -10.34 2.15 -0.41
N THR A 192 -10.84 0.94 -0.25
CA THR A 192 -11.79 0.57 0.81
C THR A 192 -11.32 -0.62 1.64
N ALA A 193 -11.95 -0.83 2.80
CA ALA A 193 -11.76 -2.05 3.59
C ALA A 193 -12.18 -3.31 2.82
N LYS A 194 -13.11 -3.20 1.86
CA LYS A 194 -13.43 -4.28 0.93
C LYS A 194 -12.25 -4.59 0.00
N ASP A 195 -11.60 -3.57 -0.56
CA ASP A 195 -10.41 -3.76 -1.40
C ASP A 195 -9.29 -4.47 -0.64
N TYR A 196 -9.08 -4.14 0.64
CA TYR A 196 -8.14 -4.88 1.50
C TYR A 196 -8.48 -6.39 1.56
N ALA A 197 -9.75 -6.73 1.76
CA ALA A 197 -10.17 -8.14 1.79
C ALA A 197 -10.03 -8.82 0.41
N ASP A 198 -10.30 -8.09 -0.67
CA ASP A 198 -10.19 -8.58 -2.04
C ASP A 198 -8.72 -8.81 -2.44
N ILE A 199 -7.77 -7.98 -1.96
CA ILE A 199 -6.33 -8.20 -2.11
C ILE A 199 -5.92 -9.50 -1.39
N LEU A 200 -6.35 -9.67 -0.13
CA LEU A 200 -6.03 -10.87 0.62
C LEU A 200 -6.55 -12.14 -0.06
N GLU A 201 -7.81 -12.14 -0.48
CA GLU A 201 -8.42 -13.27 -1.20
C GLU A 201 -7.68 -13.56 -2.51
N PHE A 202 -7.31 -12.51 -3.26
CA PHE A 202 -6.50 -12.65 -4.46
C PHE A 202 -5.15 -13.30 -4.16
N LEU A 203 -4.41 -12.85 -3.14
CA LEU A 203 -3.09 -13.38 -2.81
C LEU A 203 -3.17 -14.84 -2.32
N VAL A 204 -4.17 -15.17 -1.49
CA VAL A 204 -4.46 -16.55 -1.07
C VAL A 204 -4.71 -17.46 -2.27
N GLY A 205 -5.50 -16.99 -3.24
CA GLY A 205 -5.73 -17.73 -4.49
C GLY A 205 -4.48 -17.81 -5.38
N ARG A 206 -3.74 -16.71 -5.52
CA ARG A 206 -2.54 -16.58 -6.36
C ARG A 206 -1.42 -17.52 -5.94
N TRP A 207 -1.24 -17.71 -4.63
CA TRP A 207 -0.25 -18.63 -4.06
C TRP A 207 -0.83 -20.02 -3.75
N ASN A 208 -2.08 -20.27 -4.12
CA ASN A 208 -2.76 -21.56 -3.98
C ASN A 208 -2.73 -22.10 -2.53
N ILE A 209 -2.85 -21.21 -1.55
CA ILE A 209 -2.64 -21.50 -0.13
C ILE A 209 -3.60 -22.57 0.38
N GLU A 210 -4.87 -22.54 -0.03
CA GLU A 210 -5.88 -23.52 0.39
C GLU A 210 -5.53 -24.97 0.00
N LYS A 211 -4.82 -25.16 -1.11
CA LYS A 211 -4.47 -26.50 -1.61
C LYS A 211 -3.09 -26.98 -1.15
N MET A 212 -2.41 -26.21 -0.31
CA MET A 212 -1.11 -26.62 0.23
C MET A 212 -1.27 -27.83 1.15
N THR A 213 -0.34 -28.77 1.02
CA THR A 213 -0.28 -30.01 1.81
C THR A 213 1.14 -30.19 2.34
N GLY A 214 1.33 -31.10 3.31
CA GLY A 214 2.65 -31.32 3.92
C GLY A 214 3.10 -30.22 4.89
N LEU A 215 2.18 -29.36 5.33
CA LEU A 215 2.44 -28.36 6.36
C LEU A 215 2.52 -29.01 7.74
N SER A 216 3.29 -28.39 8.61
CA SER A 216 3.35 -28.67 10.04
C SER A 216 2.01 -28.34 10.72
N GLY A 217 1.83 -28.77 11.97
CA GLY A 217 0.62 -28.45 12.73
C GLY A 217 0.39 -26.93 12.93
N GLU A 218 1.46 -26.15 13.04
CA GLU A 218 1.36 -24.68 13.09
C GLU A 218 1.08 -24.08 11.71
N GLY A 219 1.70 -24.63 10.66
CA GLY A 219 1.45 -24.26 9.27
C GLY A 219 -0.02 -24.46 8.87
N CYS A 220 -0.64 -25.59 9.23
CA CYS A 220 -2.07 -25.82 8.98
C CYS A 220 -2.97 -24.80 9.70
N LYS A 221 -2.66 -24.44 10.96
CA LYS A 221 -3.40 -23.39 11.69
C LYS A 221 -3.25 -22.02 11.02
N ALA A 222 -2.06 -21.72 10.51
CA ALA A 222 -1.80 -20.49 9.77
C ALA A 222 -2.58 -20.46 8.45
N GLN A 223 -2.56 -21.56 7.70
CA GLN A 223 -3.33 -21.77 6.48
C GLN A 223 -4.83 -21.56 6.70
N ASP A 224 -5.43 -22.23 7.70
CA ASP A 224 -6.84 -22.07 8.05
C ASP A 224 -7.19 -20.62 8.40
N TYR A 225 -6.31 -19.97 9.18
CA TYR A 225 -6.48 -18.57 9.57
C TYR A 225 -6.52 -17.64 8.35
N VAL A 226 -5.55 -17.74 7.44
CA VAL A 226 -5.46 -16.82 6.28
C VAL A 226 -6.58 -17.08 5.27
N CYS A 227 -6.94 -18.34 4.99
CA CYS A 227 -8.04 -18.68 4.09
C CYS A 227 -9.40 -18.23 4.64
N GLY A 228 -9.59 -18.25 5.96
CA GLY A 228 -10.83 -17.80 6.61
C GLY A 228 -10.94 -16.28 6.81
N LEU A 229 -9.88 -15.51 6.57
CA LEU A 229 -9.79 -14.12 7.03
C LEU A 229 -10.53 -13.13 6.13
N ALA A 230 -10.46 -13.25 4.79
CA ALA A 230 -11.14 -12.30 3.89
C ALA A 230 -12.67 -12.24 4.12
N PRO A 231 -13.41 -13.37 4.20
CA PRO A 231 -14.84 -13.34 4.55
C PRO A 231 -15.14 -12.78 5.95
N ARG A 232 -14.18 -12.86 6.88
CA ARG A 232 -14.32 -12.27 8.22
C ARG A 232 -14.16 -10.74 8.16
N ILE A 233 -13.20 -10.24 7.40
CA ILE A 233 -12.98 -8.80 7.22
C ILE A 233 -14.21 -8.15 6.58
N ARG A 234 -14.75 -8.74 5.49
CA ARG A 234 -15.96 -8.24 4.81
C ARG A 234 -17.15 -8.11 5.76
N ARG A 235 -17.43 -9.15 6.56
CA ARG A 235 -18.52 -9.12 7.56
C ARG A 235 -18.32 -8.06 8.65
N LEU A 236 -17.09 -7.78 9.05
CA LEU A 236 -16.79 -6.73 10.02
C LEU A 236 -17.01 -5.33 9.42
N GLU A 237 -16.60 -5.12 8.17
CA GLU A 237 -16.83 -3.87 7.45
C GLU A 237 -18.33 -3.59 7.27
N GLU A 238 -19.12 -4.55 6.78
CA GLU A 238 -20.57 -4.39 6.60
C GLU A 238 -21.27 -3.95 7.91
N ARG A 239 -20.82 -4.52 9.04
CA ARG A 239 -21.30 -4.15 10.38
C ARG A 239 -20.84 -2.76 10.80
N ALA A 240 -19.63 -2.34 10.44
CA ALA A 240 -19.14 -1.00 10.73
C ALA A 240 -19.90 0.06 9.91
N GLN A 241 -20.05 -0.14 8.60
CA GLN A 241 -20.76 0.79 7.73
C GLN A 241 -22.25 0.94 8.10
N SER A 242 -22.91 -0.13 8.53
CA SER A 242 -24.30 -0.05 9.00
C SER A 242 -24.47 0.79 10.26
N ARG A 243 -23.43 0.93 11.09
CA ARG A 243 -23.40 1.81 12.29
C ARG A 243 -23.06 3.25 11.96
N THR A 244 -22.21 3.50 10.94
CA THR A 244 -21.71 4.84 10.59
C THR A 244 -22.64 5.64 9.68
N LYS A 245 -23.70 5.04 9.12
CA LYS A 245 -24.70 5.71 8.24
C LYS A 245 -25.42 6.93 8.85
N GLN A 246 -25.15 7.30 10.11
CA GLN A 246 -25.82 8.38 10.83
C GLN A 246 -24.94 9.58 11.23
N ALA A 247 -23.62 9.56 11.01
CA ALA A 247 -22.75 10.72 11.30
C ALA A 247 -22.01 11.17 10.03
N SER A 248 -22.23 12.41 9.62
CA SER A 248 -21.61 13.04 8.46
C SER A 248 -20.86 14.26 8.95
N SER A 249 -19.68 14.06 9.52
CA SER A 249 -18.80 15.18 9.92
C SER A 249 -18.06 15.72 8.70
N THR A 250 -17.84 17.03 8.68
CA THR A 250 -16.89 17.68 7.78
C THR A 250 -15.63 18.00 8.56
N VAL A 251 -14.47 17.88 7.89
CA VAL A 251 -13.16 18.18 8.46
C VAL A 251 -12.41 19.09 7.48
N PRO A 252 -11.78 20.18 7.94
CA PRO A 252 -10.94 21.02 7.10
C PRO A 252 -9.61 20.31 6.77
N PHE A 253 -9.17 20.39 5.51
CA PHE A 253 -7.87 19.86 5.09
C PHE A 253 -6.93 21.00 4.69
N SER A 254 -5.73 21.05 5.28
CA SER A 254 -4.74 22.08 4.94
C SER A 254 -4.30 22.03 3.48
N TRP A 255 -4.22 20.83 2.88
CA TRP A 255 -3.86 20.64 1.47
C TRP A 255 -4.80 21.31 0.48
N ILE A 256 -6.00 21.68 0.88
CA ILE A 256 -6.99 22.38 0.04
C ILE A 256 -7.36 23.74 0.64
N PHE A 257 -6.39 24.44 1.24
CA PHE A 257 -6.54 25.78 1.80
C PHE A 257 -7.57 25.84 2.95
N GLY A 258 -7.63 24.79 3.78
CA GLY A 258 -8.56 24.70 4.90
C GLY A 258 -10.02 24.48 4.50
N ARG A 259 -10.29 24.20 3.21
CA ARG A 259 -11.64 23.82 2.77
C ARG A 259 -12.05 22.50 3.41
N GLU A 260 -13.34 22.40 3.71
CA GLU A 260 -13.91 21.25 4.38
C GLU A 260 -14.25 20.12 3.40
N MET A 261 -13.98 18.88 3.83
CA MET A 261 -14.40 17.67 3.17
C MET A 261 -15.19 16.82 4.14
N LYS A 262 -16.29 16.23 3.66
CA LYS A 262 -17.01 15.22 4.44
C LYS A 262 -16.16 13.96 4.55
N VAL A 263 -16.03 13.45 5.77
CA VAL A 263 -15.34 12.21 6.14
C VAL A 263 -16.35 11.16 6.58
#